data_AF-A0A5E4FD46-F1
#
_entry.id   AF-A0A5E4FD46-F1
#
_cell.length_a   1.000
_cell.length_b   1.000
_cell.length_c   1.000
_cell.angle_alpha   90.00
_cell.angle_beta   90.00
_cell.angle_gamma   90.00
#
_symmetry.space_group_name_H-M   'P 1'
#
loop_
_entity.id
_entity.type
_entity.pdbx_description
1 polymer ?
#
loop_
_entity_poly.entity_id
_entity_poly.type
_entity_poly.pdbx_seq_one_letter_code
_entity_poly.pdbx_strand_id
1 'polypeptide(L)'
;MMEQLSAFSLGDYFPYLGWIDLLTGLILRLKATFGALDSLLDQVVEEHKAVEIESHQHQSFKKDFVDILLQFQKYGMDGLELTQENLKAILMDLVVSGTDTTSTLSEWVMAELVRNPSVMKKAREEVRRVAGKK
;
A
#
# COMPACT_ATOMS: atom_id res chain seq x y z
N MET A 1 5.25 -5.97 -8.63
CA MET A 1 4.51 -6.27 -7.39
C MET A 1 3.17 -6.92 -7.70
N MET A 2 2.20 -6.24 -8.32
CA MET A 2 0.88 -6.83 -8.61
C MET A 2 0.96 -8.10 -9.48
N GLU A 3 1.73 -8.08 -10.58
CA GLU A 3 1.95 -9.27 -11.43
C GLU A 3 2.52 -10.47 -10.68
N GLN A 4 3.22 -10.25 -9.56
CA GLN A 4 3.82 -11.33 -8.76
C GLN A 4 2.85 -11.84 -7.69
N LEU A 5 1.96 -10.99 -7.18
CA LEU A 5 0.93 -11.37 -6.20
C LEU A 5 -0.23 -12.11 -6.87
N SER A 6 -0.53 -11.83 -8.13
CA SER A 6 -1.54 -12.54 -8.94
C SER A 6 -0.93 -13.63 -9.84
N ALA A 7 0.38 -13.87 -9.73
CA ALA A 7 1.06 -14.90 -10.51
C ALA A 7 0.53 -16.28 -10.16
N PHE A 8 0.41 -17.13 -11.17
CA PHE A 8 0.07 -18.53 -10.98
C PHE A 8 1.22 -19.25 -10.24
N SER A 9 0.95 -19.73 -9.03
CA SER A 9 1.84 -20.55 -8.19
C SER A 9 1.35 -22.00 -8.22
N LEU A 10 2.19 -22.93 -8.69
CA LEU A 10 1.84 -24.36 -8.72
C LEU A 10 1.78 -24.96 -7.33
N GLY A 11 2.60 -24.48 -6.40
CA GLY A 11 2.63 -24.87 -5.00
C GLY A 11 1.35 -24.54 -4.25
N ASP A 12 0.65 -23.47 -4.66
CA ASP A 12 -0.61 -23.04 -4.01
C ASP A 12 -1.75 -24.03 -4.31
N TYR A 13 -1.76 -24.65 -5.50
CA TYR A 13 -2.76 -25.64 -5.91
C TYR A 13 -2.31 -27.08 -5.63
N PHE A 14 -1.02 -27.37 -5.81
CA PHE A 14 -0.42 -28.68 -5.63
C PHE A 14 0.84 -28.56 -4.76
N PRO A 15 0.72 -28.69 -3.43
CA PRO A 15 1.83 -28.45 -2.49
C PRO A 15 3.10 -29.28 -2.80
N TYR A 16 2.94 -30.50 -3.31
CA TYR A 16 4.05 -31.37 -3.71
C TYR A 16 4.84 -30.86 -4.93
N LEU A 17 4.28 -29.94 -5.71
CA LEU A 17 4.88 -29.34 -6.91
C LEU A 17 5.43 -27.92 -6.66
N GLY A 18 5.43 -27.42 -5.42
CA GLY A 18 5.91 -26.06 -5.12
C GLY A 18 7.40 -25.80 -5.44
N TRP A 19 8.21 -26.84 -5.63
CA TRP A 19 9.59 -26.71 -6.13
C TRP A 19 9.65 -26.13 -7.55
N ILE A 20 8.58 -26.27 -8.34
CA ILE A 20 8.50 -25.68 -9.69
C ILE A 20 8.47 -24.16 -9.61
N ASP A 21 7.82 -23.56 -8.61
CA ASP A 21 7.79 -22.11 -8.41
C ASP A 21 9.16 -21.54 -8.02
N LEU A 22 10.03 -22.39 -7.46
CA LEU A 22 11.44 -22.05 -7.24
C LEU A 22 12.22 -22.06 -8.56
N LEU A 23 12.00 -23.06 -9.42
CA LEU A 23 12.65 -23.18 -10.73
C LEU A 23 12.21 -22.12 -11.73
N THR A 24 10.92 -21.73 -11.72
CA THR A 24 10.42 -20.62 -12.54
C THR A 24 10.95 -19.27 -12.08
N GLY A 25 11.57 -19.22 -10.90
CA GLY A 25 12.09 -18.01 -10.28
C GLY A 25 11.00 -17.12 -9.67
N LEU A 26 9.76 -17.59 -9.59
CA LEU A 26 8.64 -16.84 -9.00
C LEU A 26 8.94 -16.46 -7.55
N ILE A 27 9.35 -17.44 -6.73
CA ILE A 27 9.69 -17.24 -5.32
C ILE A 27 10.85 -16.25 -5.16
N LEU A 28 11.89 -16.35 -6.00
CA LEU A 28 13.05 -15.46 -5.94
C LEU A 28 12.68 -14.01 -6.25
N ARG A 29 11.87 -13.80 -7.30
CA ARG A 29 11.37 -12.47 -7.66
C ARG A 29 10.48 -11.90 -6.57
N LEU A 30 9.58 -12.72 -6.01
CA LEU A 30 8.70 -12.32 -4.92
C LEU A 30 9.52 -11.87 -3.70
N LYS A 31 10.51 -12.67 -3.29
CA LYS A 31 11.41 -12.33 -2.18
C LYS A 31 12.21 -11.06 -2.43
N ALA A 32 12.69 -10.84 -3.66
CA ALA A 32 13.38 -9.60 -4.02
C ALA A 32 12.46 -8.37 -3.89
N THR A 33 11.20 -8.48 -4.33
CA THR A 33 10.20 -7.41 -4.20
C THR A 33 9.83 -7.15 -2.75
N PHE A 34 9.62 -8.19 -1.94
CA PHE A 34 9.41 -8.05 -0.50
C PHE A 34 10.60 -7.38 0.18
N GLY A 35 11.84 -7.77 -0.14
CA GLY A 35 13.04 -7.16 0.44
C GLY A 35 13.18 -5.68 0.08
N ALA A 36 12.84 -5.30 -1.16
CA ALA A 36 12.82 -3.89 -1.56
C ALA A 36 11.77 -3.09 -0.77
N LEU A 37 10.55 -3.63 -0.63
CA LEU A 37 9.50 -2.95 0.12
C LEU A 37 9.83 -2.85 1.61
N ASP A 38 10.36 -3.92 2.20
CA ASP A 38 10.78 -3.95 3.59
C ASP A 38 11.82 -2.86 3.88
N SER A 39 12.82 -2.72 3.00
CA SER A 39 13.82 -1.66 3.09
C SER A 39 13.21 -0.26 2.95
N LEU A 40 12.19 -0.07 2.11
CA LEU A 40 11.50 1.22 2.02
C LEU A 40 10.70 1.53 3.29
N LEU A 41 10.01 0.53 3.85
CA LEU A 41 9.26 0.69 5.09
C LEU A 41 10.18 0.96 6.29
N ASP A 42 11.35 0.34 6.34
CA ASP A 42 12.37 0.67 7.34
C ASP A 42 12.80 2.14 7.25
N GLN A 43 13.04 2.65 6.04
CA GLN A 43 13.39 4.07 5.83
C GLN A 43 12.27 5.00 6.29
N VAL A 44 11.01 4.70 5.91
CA VAL A 44 9.84 5.48 6.32
C VAL A 44 9.72 5.50 7.84
N VAL A 45 9.83 4.34 8.50
CA VAL A 45 9.72 4.24 9.95
C VAL A 45 10.83 5.02 10.66
N GLU A 46 12.07 4.94 10.17
CA GLU A 46 13.21 5.64 10.76
C GLU A 46 13.09 7.16 10.60
N GLU A 47 12.63 7.64 9.44
CA GLU A 47 12.37 9.06 9.19
C GLU A 47 11.35 9.63 10.19
N HIS A 48 10.24 8.91 10.43
CA HIS A 48 9.21 9.36 11.38
C HIS A 48 9.71 9.31 12.83
N LYS A 49 10.53 8.31 13.20
CA LYS A 49 11.17 8.26 14.52
C LYS A 49 12.13 9.43 14.75
N ALA A 50 12.92 9.80 13.74
CA ALA A 50 13.85 10.92 13.82
C ALA A 50 13.11 12.26 14.00
N VAL A 51 12.05 12.48 13.24
CA VAL A 51 11.19 13.67 13.36
C VAL A 51 10.54 13.75 14.75
N GLU A 52 10.09 12.62 15.30
CA GLU A 52 9.50 12.59 16.64
C GLU A 52 10.49 13.05 17.72
N ILE A 53 11.75 12.61 17.65
CA ILE A 53 12.82 12.99 18.59
C ILE A 53 13.09 14.51 18.52
N GLU A 54 13.15 15.08 17.32
CA GLU A 54 13.40 16.52 17.11
C GLU A 54 12.20 17.39 17.54
N SER A 55 10.98 16.89 17.35
CA SER A 55 9.72 17.62 17.58
C SER A 55 9.31 17.77 19.05
N HIS A 56 9.97 17.07 20.00
CA HIS A 56 9.79 17.33 21.44
C HIS A 56 10.15 18.79 21.85
N GLN A 57 10.73 19.58 20.95
CA GLN A 57 11.02 21.00 21.14
C GLN A 57 9.98 21.96 20.52
N HIS A 58 9.14 21.55 19.57
CA HIS A 58 8.19 22.45 18.89
C HIS A 58 6.83 21.79 18.60
N GLN A 59 5.78 22.38 19.18
CA GLN A 59 4.38 21.97 19.03
C GLN A 59 3.88 21.99 17.57
N SER A 60 3.08 20.97 17.23
CA SER A 60 2.16 20.90 16.09
C SER A 60 2.72 20.50 14.72
N PHE A 61 3.39 19.35 14.62
CA PHE A 61 3.38 18.59 13.35
C PHE A 61 2.04 17.87 13.17
N LYS A 62 1.52 17.87 11.94
CA LYS A 62 0.31 17.14 11.56
C LYS A 62 0.65 15.64 11.60
N LYS A 63 0.22 14.96 12.66
CA LYS A 63 0.39 13.51 12.81
C LYS A 63 -0.26 12.78 11.64
N ASP A 64 0.46 11.85 11.05
CA ASP A 64 -0.07 10.92 10.07
C ASP A 64 -0.24 9.50 10.63
N PHE A 65 -0.56 8.56 9.75
CA PHE A 65 -0.82 7.18 10.14
C PHE A 65 0.41 6.48 10.74
N VAL A 66 1.61 6.78 10.24
CA VAL A 66 2.87 6.19 10.75
C VAL A 66 3.13 6.69 12.17
N ASP A 67 2.93 8.00 12.40
CA ASP A 67 3.07 8.60 13.74
C ASP A 67 2.11 7.98 14.77
N ILE A 68 0.89 7.66 14.35
CA ILE A 68 -0.11 7.02 15.21
C ILE A 68 0.32 5.59 15.57
N LEU A 69 0.80 4.81 14.59
CA LEU A 69 1.30 3.46 14.85
C LEU A 69 2.53 3.45 15.76
N LEU A 70 3.44 4.41 15.58
CA LEU A 70 4.61 4.57 16.44
C LEU A 70 4.24 4.93 17.88
N GLN A 71 3.27 5.83 18.07
CA GLN A 71 2.74 6.14 19.40
C GLN A 71 2.08 4.91 20.03
N PHE A 72 1.32 4.15 19.24
CA PHE A 72 0.69 2.92 19.70
C PHE A 72 1.72 1.85 20.10
N GLN A 73 2.83 1.73 19.36
CA GLN A 73 3.96 0.89 19.71
C GLN A 73 4.64 1.31 21.03
N LYS A 74 4.76 2.61 21.30
CA LYS A 74 5.42 3.13 22.51
C LYS A 74 4.56 3.04 23.78
N TYR A 75 3.30 3.42 23.68
CA TYR A 75 2.41 3.54 24.85
C TYR A 75 1.56 2.29 25.07
N GLY A 76 1.43 1.43 24.05
CA GLY A 76 0.69 0.19 24.10
C GLY A 76 -0.81 0.36 24.30
N MET A 77 -1.52 -0.75 24.19
CA MET A 77 -2.81 -1.00 24.85
C MET A 77 -2.61 -2.22 25.74
N ASP A 78 -3.25 -2.26 26.92
CA ASP A 78 -3.18 -3.41 27.82
C ASP A 78 -3.45 -4.71 27.04
N GLY A 79 -2.42 -5.57 26.95
CA GLY A 79 -2.49 -6.88 26.31
C GLY A 79 -2.09 -6.96 24.82
N LEU A 80 -1.67 -5.87 24.17
CA LEU A 80 -1.22 -5.89 22.76
C LEU A 80 0.10 -5.13 22.57
N GLU A 81 1.20 -5.85 22.39
CA GLU A 81 2.51 -5.28 22.04
C GLU A 81 2.69 -5.24 20.51
N LEU A 82 2.77 -4.03 19.94
CA LEU A 82 3.02 -3.85 18.51
C LEU A 82 4.52 -3.93 18.23
N THR A 83 4.99 -5.07 17.70
CA THR A 83 6.39 -5.21 17.25
C THR A 83 6.68 -4.36 16.01
N GLN A 84 7.95 -4.08 15.73
CA GLN A 84 8.33 -3.37 14.50
C GLN A 84 7.93 -4.13 13.23
N GLU A 85 7.98 -5.46 13.27
CA GLU A 85 7.50 -6.32 12.17
C GLU A 85 5.98 -6.17 11.96
N ASN A 86 5.19 -6.16 13.04
CA ASN A 86 3.75 -5.94 12.96
C ASN A 86 3.43 -4.55 12.40
N LEU A 87 4.16 -3.52 12.83
CA LEU A 87 4.02 -2.17 12.30
C LEU A 87 4.29 -2.13 10.79
N LYS A 88 5.41 -2.71 10.33
CA LYS A 88 5.75 -2.78 8.90
C LYS A 88 4.70 -3.59 8.12
N ALA A 89 4.20 -4.69 8.68
CA ALA A 89 3.17 -5.50 8.03
C ALA A 89 1.87 -4.72 7.83
N ILE A 90 1.43 -3.93 8.83
CA ILE A 90 0.23 -3.07 8.71
C ILE A 90 0.45 -1.98 7.65
N LEU A 91 1.61 -1.34 7.63
CA LEU A 91 1.93 -0.33 6.62
C LEU A 91 1.97 -0.93 5.20
N MET A 92 2.57 -2.11 5.06
CA MET A 92 2.59 -2.86 3.80
C MET A 92 1.17 -3.17 3.32
N ASP A 93 0.33 -3.73 4.18
CA ASP A 93 -1.05 -4.09 3.84
C ASP A 93 -1.85 -2.88 3.35
N LEU A 94 -1.76 -1.76 4.08
CA LEU A 94 -2.43 -0.52 3.72
C LEU A 94 -2.03 -0.02 2.33
N VAL A 95 -0.71 0.05 2.05
CA VAL A 95 -0.19 0.59 0.79
C VAL A 95 -0.52 -0.32 -0.38
N VAL A 96 -0.34 -1.63 -0.23
CA VAL A 96 -0.60 -2.61 -1.29
C VAL A 96 -2.10 -2.65 -1.63
N SER A 97 -2.95 -2.82 -0.61
CA SER A 97 -4.40 -2.91 -0.78
C SER A 97 -5.00 -1.61 -1.34
N GLY A 98 -4.56 -0.46 -0.83
CA GLY A 98 -5.05 0.84 -1.28
C GLY A 98 -4.67 1.17 -2.72
N THR A 99 -3.45 0.85 -3.13
CA THR A 99 -2.95 1.20 -4.47
C THR A 99 -3.55 0.30 -5.55
N ASP A 100 -3.62 -1.01 -5.29
CA ASP A 100 -4.09 -2.00 -6.26
C ASP A 100 -5.56 -1.79 -6.64
N THR A 101 -6.41 -1.65 -5.61
CA THR A 101 -7.85 -1.51 -5.79
C THR A 101 -8.21 -0.18 -6.45
N THR A 102 -7.58 0.92 -6.06
CA THR A 102 -7.89 2.26 -6.59
C THR A 102 -7.39 2.45 -8.02
N SER A 103 -6.22 1.90 -8.36
CA SER A 103 -5.70 1.93 -9.74
C SER A 103 -6.59 1.10 -10.67
N THR A 104 -6.89 -0.15 -10.29
CA THR A 104 -7.80 -1.04 -11.03
C THR A 104 -9.17 -0.39 -11.25
N LEU A 105 -9.77 0.18 -10.20
CA LEU A 105 -11.04 0.88 -10.31
C LEU A 105 -10.96 2.07 -11.28
N SER A 106 -9.88 2.86 -11.20
CA SER A 106 -9.69 4.01 -12.09
C SER A 106 -9.57 3.60 -13.55
N GLU A 107 -8.86 2.50 -13.83
CA GLU A 107 -8.75 1.92 -15.17
C GLU A 107 -10.11 1.48 -15.70
N TRP A 108 -10.90 0.76 -14.90
CA TRP A 108 -12.26 0.34 -15.26
C TRP A 108 -13.19 1.52 -15.51
N VAL A 109 -13.15 2.53 -14.64
CA VAL A 109 -13.93 3.75 -14.80
C VAL A 109 -13.59 4.42 -16.13
N MET A 110 -12.31 4.60 -16.45
CA MET A 110 -11.90 5.22 -17.70
C MET A 110 -12.29 4.37 -18.92
N ALA A 111 -12.11 3.05 -18.86
CA ALA A 111 -12.52 2.13 -19.91
C ALA A 111 -14.03 2.23 -20.19
N GLU A 112 -14.85 2.24 -19.13
CA GLU A 112 -16.31 2.32 -19.27
C GLU A 112 -16.78 3.68 -19.77
N LEU A 113 -16.12 4.77 -19.36
CA LEU A 113 -16.40 6.10 -19.88
C LEU A 113 -16.06 6.23 -21.37
N VAL A 114 -14.93 5.68 -21.81
CA VAL A 114 -14.54 5.66 -23.23
C VAL A 114 -15.55 4.84 -24.05
N ARG A 115 -16.02 3.72 -23.51
CA ARG A 115 -17.02 2.86 -24.16
C ARG A 115 -18.41 3.51 -24.26
N ASN A 116 -18.75 4.44 -23.36
CA ASN A 116 -20.05 5.11 -23.31
C ASN A 116 -19.94 6.64 -23.45
N PRO A 117 -19.85 7.17 -24.69
CA PRO A 117 -19.65 8.60 -24.94
C PRO A 117 -20.70 9.52 -24.32
N SER A 118 -21.95 9.06 -24.19
CA SER A 118 -23.03 9.83 -23.56
C SER A 118 -22.80 10.04 -22.06
N VAL A 119 -22.30 9.02 -21.34
CA VAL A 119 -21.97 9.09 -19.92
C VAL A 119 -20.71 9.94 -19.71
N MET A 120 -19.68 9.76 -20.55
CA MET A 120 -18.47 10.60 -20.53
C MET A 120 -18.78 12.08 -20.75
N LYS A 121 -19.72 12.41 -21.65
CA LYS A 121 -20.18 13.79 -21.86
C LYS A 121 -20.78 14.37 -20.58
N LYS A 122 -21.68 13.64 -19.91
CA LYS A 122 -22.30 14.07 -18.65
C LYS A 122 -21.26 14.25 -17.53
N ALA A 123 -20.32 13.33 -17.38
CA ALA A 123 -19.25 13.43 -16.39
C ALA A 123 -18.38 14.68 -16.60
N ARG A 124 -18.00 14.98 -17.85
CA ARG A 124 -17.24 16.19 -18.19
C ARG A 124 -18.04 17.47 -17.95
N GLU A 125 -19.32 17.49 -18.31
CA GLU A 125 -20.21 18.61 -18.05
C GLU A 125 -20.33 18.89 -16.55
N GLU A 126 -20.47 17.84 -15.74
CA GLU A 126 -20.55 17.96 -14.28
C GLU A 126 -19.26 18.51 -13.65
N VAL A 127 -18.10 17.98 -14.05
CA VAL A 127 -16.79 18.51 -13.59
C VAL A 127 -16.64 19.99 -13.97
N ARG A 128 -17.02 20.39 -15.20
CA ARG A 128 -16.98 21.80 -15.62
C ARG A 128 -17.97 22.66 -14.84
N ARG A 129 -19.15 22.14 -14.51
CA ARG A 129 -20.18 22.86 -13.74
C ARG A 129 -19.73 23.15 -12.31
N VAL A 130 -19.10 22.17 -11.64
CA VAL A 130 -18.70 22.26 -10.23
C VAL A 130 -17.33 22.91 -10.06
N ALA A 131 -16.34 22.50 -10.85
CA ALA A 131 -14.95 22.92 -10.70
C ALA A 131 -14.51 24.04 -11.67
N GLY A 132 -15.26 24.28 -12.75
CA GLY A 132 -14.89 25.23 -13.81
C GLY A 132 -15.20 26.71 -13.53
N LYS A 133 -15.56 27.08 -12.30
CA LYS A 133 -15.69 28.49 -11.86
C LYS A 133 -14.46 28.97 -11.10
N LYS A 134 -13.28 28.85 -11.72
CA LYS A 134 -12.10 29.62 -11.35
C LYS A 134 -11.42 30.12 -12.62
#